data_AF-A0A3P9BB47-F1
#
_entry.id   AF-A0A3P9BB47-F1
#
_cell.length_a   1.000
_cell.length_b   1.000
_cell.length_c   1.000
_cell.angle_alpha   90.00
_cell.angle_beta   90.00
_cell.angle_gamma   90.00
#
_symmetry.space_group_name_H-M   'P 1'
#
loop_
_entity.id
_entity.type
_entity.pdbx_description
1 polymer ?
#
loop_
_entity_poly.entity_id
_entity_poly.type
_entity_poly.pdbx_seq_one_letter_code
_entity_poly.pdbx_strand_id
1 'polypeptide(L)'
;THKPSSTKHTMLEGSILGNHYKVEAFLGEGSFGIVAKCRDTETNRAVANKVNKNRSDILQQAKKEIFILEQLRRLDPDATNIVQWNSFFLDRERVCLNLTNLKELI
;
A
#
# COMPACT_ATOMS: atom_id res chain seq x y z
N THR A 1 5.89 29.00 2.47
CA THR A 1 6.57 27.90 3.20
C THR A 1 5.99 26.58 2.73
N HIS A 2 6.75 25.80 1.95
CA HIS A 2 6.28 24.47 1.52
C HIS A 2 6.20 23.55 2.76
N LYS A 3 4.98 23.32 3.25
CA LYS A 3 4.71 22.31 4.28
C LYS A 3 5.15 20.96 3.68
N PRO A 4 6.01 20.17 4.33
CA PRO A 4 6.38 18.87 3.80
C PRO A 4 5.12 18.04 3.59
N SER A 5 5.00 17.38 2.44
CA SER A 5 3.89 16.47 2.14
C SER A 5 3.70 15.52 3.32
N SER A 6 2.51 15.51 3.91
CA SER A 6 2.13 14.66 5.06
C SER A 6 2.48 13.18 4.87
N THR A 7 2.60 12.77 3.61
CA THR A 7 3.05 11.44 3.19
C THR A 7 4.47 11.10 3.65
N LYS A 8 5.44 12.03 3.60
CA LYS A 8 6.83 11.74 3.97
C LYS A 8 7.02 11.41 5.45
N HIS A 9 6.30 12.09 6.35
CA HIS A 9 6.34 11.78 7.79
C HIS A 9 5.73 10.42 8.13
N THR A 10 4.83 9.91 7.28
CA THR A 10 4.21 8.60 7.52
C THR A 10 5.15 7.45 7.17
N MET A 11 6.12 7.68 6.28
CA MET A 11 7.00 6.65 5.73
C MET A 11 8.37 6.60 6.40
N LEU A 12 8.47 7.07 7.65
CA LEU A 12 9.68 6.95 8.45
C LEU A 12 9.81 5.51 8.96
N GLU A 13 11.01 4.94 8.87
CA GLU A 13 11.28 3.60 9.41
C GLU A 13 10.89 3.54 10.89
N GLY A 14 10.17 2.48 11.26
CA GLY A 14 9.63 2.28 12.61
C GLY A 14 8.26 2.92 12.87
N SER A 15 7.74 3.77 11.99
CA SER A 15 6.37 4.28 12.10
C SER A 15 5.33 3.16 11.92
N ILE A 16 4.11 3.39 12.42
CA ILE A 16 2.98 2.49 12.23
C ILE A 16 2.02 3.09 11.20
N LEU A 17 1.69 2.31 10.17
CA LEU A 17 0.61 2.56 9.22
C LEU A 17 -0.65 1.82 9.67
N GLY A 18 -1.79 2.49 9.64
CA GLY A 18 -3.02 1.95 10.20
C GLY A 18 -2.83 1.68 11.69
N ASN A 19 -3.01 0.43 12.11
CA ASN A 19 -2.89 0.04 13.52
C ASN A 19 -1.69 -0.88 13.81
N HIS A 20 -1.20 -1.62 12.82
CA HIS A 20 -0.30 -2.76 13.06
C HIS A 20 0.74 -3.00 11.95
N TYR A 21 0.89 -2.10 10.99
CA TYR A 21 1.90 -2.24 9.95
C TYR A 21 3.10 -1.34 10.24
N LYS A 22 4.17 -1.93 10.80
CA LYS A 22 5.41 -1.21 11.08
C LYS A 22 6.22 -1.02 9.80
N VAL A 23 6.56 0.22 9.45
CA VAL A 23 7.41 0.53 8.29
C VAL A 23 8.83 0.01 8.54
N GLU A 24 9.34 -0.83 7.63
CA GLU A 24 10.71 -1.34 7.64
C GLU A 24 11.60 -0.63 6.61
N ALA A 25 11.06 -0.33 5.42
CA ALA A 25 11.83 0.32 4.37
C ALA A 25 10.94 1.02 3.35
N PHE A 26 11.47 2.05 2.71
CA PHE A 26 10.89 2.62 1.50
C PHE A 26 11.17 1.69 0.31
N LEU A 27 10.18 1.47 -0.56
CA LEU A 27 10.33 0.67 -1.78
C LEU A 27 10.25 1.51 -3.05
N GLY A 28 9.37 2.52 -3.09
CA GLY A 28 9.23 3.38 -4.26
C GLY A 28 8.22 4.51 -4.08
N GLU A 29 8.35 5.55 -4.89
CA GLU A 29 7.41 6.66 -4.97
C GLU A 29 7.00 6.87 -6.43
N GLY A 30 5.71 7.07 -6.66
CA GLY A 30 5.17 7.35 -7.98
C GLY A 30 4.09 8.43 -7.95
N SER A 31 3.45 8.62 -9.10
CA SER A 31 2.39 9.61 -9.28
C SER A 31 1.23 9.41 -8.29
N PHE A 32 0.87 8.16 -8.03
CA PHE A 32 -0.32 7.79 -7.23
C PHE A 32 -0.05 7.72 -5.72
N GLY A 33 1.19 7.50 -5.30
CA GLY A 33 1.48 7.24 -3.89
C GLY A 33 2.90 6.79 -3.63
N ILE A 34 3.12 6.30 -2.42
CA ILE A 34 4.39 5.74 -1.95
C ILE A 34 4.18 4.29 -1.54
N VAL A 35 5.13 3.43 -1.84
CA VAL A 35 5.15 2.03 -1.40
C VAL A 35 6.24 1.87 -0.34
N ALA A 36 5.89 1.28 0.81
CA ALA A 36 6.85 0.82 1.81
C ALA A 36 6.76 -0.69 2.00
N LYS A 37 7.89 -1.27 2.36
CA LYS A 37 7.96 -2.55 3.04
C LYS A 37 7.55 -2.35 4.48
N CYS A 38 6.60 -3.15 4.94
CA CYS A 38 6.16 -3.15 6.32
C CYS A 38 6.22 -4.55 6.90
N ARG A 39 6.31 -4.62 8.22
CA ARG A 39 6.00 -5.81 9.01
C ARG A 39 4.60 -5.67 9.57
N ASP A 40 3.74 -6.61 9.20
CA ASP A 40 2.50 -6.84 9.93
C ASP A 40 2.86 -7.37 11.32
N THR A 41 2.56 -6.62 12.37
CA THR A 41 2.91 -6.99 13.75
C THR A 41 1.98 -8.04 14.35
N GLU A 42 0.82 -8.29 13.75
CA GLU A 42 -0.11 -9.34 14.18
C GLU A 42 0.31 -10.70 13.62
N THR A 43 0.71 -10.75 12.34
CA THR A 43 1.09 -11.99 11.66
C THR A 43 2.60 -12.22 11.55
N ASN A 44 3.40 -11.20 11.90
CA ASN A 44 4.86 -11.16 11.74
C ASN A 44 5.35 -11.36 10.30
N ARG A 45 4.50 -11.10 9.30
CA ARG A 45 4.82 -11.22 7.87
C ARG A 45 5.29 -9.90 7.28
N ALA A 46 6.22 -9.99 6.33
CA ALA A 46 6.62 -8.84 5.52
C ALA A 46 5.59 -8.63 4.41
N VAL A 47 5.16 -7.38 4.23
CA VAL A 47 4.16 -6.96 3.24
C VAL A 47 4.60 -5.66 2.57
N ALA A 48 4.02 -5.34 1.42
CA ALA A 48 4.11 -4.03 0.80
C ALA A 48 2.84 -3.24 1.08
N ASN A 49 2.98 -2.01 1.59
CA ASN A 49 1.86 -1.08 1.76
C ASN A 49 2.01 0.09 0.80
N LYS A 50 1.08 0.21 -0.15
CA LYS A 50 0.96 1.37 -1.03
C LYS A 50 0.04 2.41 -0.40
N VAL A 51 0.62 3.52 0.04
CA VAL A 51 -0.10 4.67 0.62
C VAL A 51 -0.44 5.66 -0.50
N ASN A 52 -1.72 5.76 -0.86
CA ASN A 52 -2.15 6.70 -1.90
C ASN A 52 -2.14 8.15 -1.41
N LYS A 53 -1.91 9.10 -2.33
CA LYS A 53 -1.98 10.54 -2.04
C LYS A 53 -3.42 10.93 -1.70
N ASN A 54 -3.60 11.85 -0.74
CA ASN A 54 -4.93 12.37 -0.38
C ASN A 54 -5.40 13.41 -1.43
N ARG A 55 -5.87 12.92 -2.59
CA ARG A 55 -6.57 13.71 -3.60
C ARG A 55 -7.80 12.95 -4.11
N SER A 56 -8.85 13.68 -4.45
CA SER A 56 -10.13 13.10 -4.88
C SER A 56 -10.01 12.26 -6.15
N ASP A 57 -9.20 12.67 -7.12
CA ASP A 57 -8.95 11.94 -8.37
C ASP A 57 -8.19 10.63 -8.12
N ILE A 58 -7.18 10.67 -7.24
CA ILE A 58 -6.42 9.50 -6.81
C ILE A 58 -7.29 8.53 -6.02
N LEU A 59 -8.20 9.03 -5.18
CA LEU A 59 -9.15 8.19 -4.45
C LEU A 59 -10.05 7.40 -5.41
N GLN A 60 -10.55 8.03 -6.48
CA GLN A 60 -11.35 7.33 -7.49
C GLN A 60 -10.53 6.28 -8.24
N GLN A 61 -9.25 6.56 -8.53
CA GLN A 61 -8.36 5.58 -9.14
C GLN A 61 -8.05 4.41 -8.19
N ALA A 62 -7.82 4.67 -6.90
CA ALA A 62 -7.61 3.62 -5.90
C ALA A 62 -8.83 2.70 -5.78
N LYS A 63 -10.05 3.24 -5.87
CA LYS A 63 -11.29 2.42 -5.92
C LYS A 63 -11.33 1.51 -7.14
N LYS A 64 -10.92 2.01 -8.32
CA LYS A 64 -10.82 1.19 -9.54
C LYS A 64 -9.75 0.11 -9.39
N GLU A 65 -8.60 0.45 -8.81
CA GLU A 65 -7.52 -0.51 -8.53
C GLU A 65 -7.99 -1.64 -7.61
N ILE A 66 -8.67 -1.31 -6.50
CA ILE A 66 -9.28 -2.30 -5.60
C ILE A 66 -10.27 -3.19 -6.36
N PHE A 67 -11.18 -2.60 -7.14
CA PHE A 67 -12.16 -3.37 -7.91
C PHE A 67 -11.49 -4.35 -8.89
N ILE A 68 -10.44 -3.92 -9.59
CA ILE A 68 -9.67 -4.76 -10.51
C ILE A 68 -8.96 -5.89 -9.73
N LEU A 69 -8.28 -5.57 -8.63
CA LEU A 69 -7.59 -6.56 -7.79
C LEU A 69 -8.55 -7.60 -7.22
N GLU A 70 -9.77 -7.20 -6.84
CA GLU A 70 -10.82 -8.12 -6.40
C GLU A 70 -11.29 -9.07 -7.50
N GLN A 71 -11.39 -8.58 -8.75
CA GLN A 71 -11.73 -9.45 -9.88
C GLN A 71 -10.58 -10.40 -10.21
N LEU A 72 -9.34 -9.92 -10.20
CA LEU A 72 -8.15 -10.73 -10.47
C LEU A 72 -7.96 -11.83 -9.43
N ARG A 73 -8.28 -11.58 -8.15
CA ARG A 73 -8.23 -12.59 -7.09
C ARG A 73 -9.20 -13.76 -7.31
N ARG A 74 -10.26 -13.57 -8.11
CA ARG A 74 -11.20 -14.64 -8.48
C ARG A 74 -10.67 -15.53 -9.60
N LEU A 75 -9.63 -15.08 -10.29
CA LEU A 75 -8.89 -15.86 -11.28
C LEU A 75 -7.79 -16.64 -10.54
N ASP A 76 -7.39 -17.78 -11.11
CA ASP A 76 -6.47 -18.73 -10.47
C ASP A 76 -5.19 -18.03 -9.92
N PRO A 77 -5.00 -18.00 -8.58
CA PRO A 77 -3.91 -17.26 -7.94
C PRO A 77 -2.53 -17.89 -8.16
N ASP A 78 -2.46 -19.16 -8.61
CA ASP A 78 -1.20 -19.85 -8.92
C ASP A 78 -0.82 -19.71 -10.41
N ALA A 79 -1.77 -19.31 -11.26
CA ALA A 79 -1.56 -19.16 -12.70
C ALA A 79 -1.13 -17.75 -13.13
N THR A 80 -1.05 -16.79 -12.20
CA THR A 80 -0.87 -15.38 -12.55
C THR A 80 0.34 -14.74 -11.84
N ASN A 81 1.25 -14.16 -12.63
CA ASN A 81 2.30 -13.23 -12.19
C ASN A 81 1.68 -11.88 -11.80
N ILE A 82 0.66 -11.92 -10.94
CA ILE A 82 -0.11 -10.77 -10.51
C ILE A 82 0.13 -10.63 -9.01
N VAL A 83 0.43 -9.41 -8.59
CA VAL A 83 0.63 -9.07 -7.19
C VAL A 83 -0.55 -9.57 -6.36
N GLN A 84 -0.28 -10.48 -5.43
CA GLN A 84 -1.28 -10.96 -4.48
C GLN A 84 -1.69 -9.81 -3.56
N TRP A 85 -2.96 -9.42 -3.66
CA TRP A 85 -3.58 -8.40 -2.83
C TRP A 85 -4.32 -9.02 -1.65
N ASN A 86 -4.02 -8.56 -0.43
CA ASN A 86 -4.67 -9.04 0.79
C ASN A 86 -5.94 -8.25 1.09
N SER A 87 -5.80 -6.93 1.25
CA SER A 87 -6.85 -6.03 1.71
C SER A 87 -6.49 -4.56 1.46
N PHE A 88 -7.41 -3.64 1.77
CA PHE A 88 -7.12 -2.22 1.88
C PHE A 88 -7.51 -1.72 3.28
N PHE A 89 -6.92 -0.60 3.70
CA PHE A 89 -7.29 0.10 4.93
C PHE A 89 -7.17 1.62 4.75
N LEU A 90 -7.70 2.38 5.70
CA LEU A 90 -7.58 3.83 5.73
C LEU A 90 -6.55 4.26 6.77
N ASP A 91 -5.60 5.10 6.37
CA ASP A 91 -4.64 5.75 7.27
C ASP A 91 -4.70 7.26 7.06
N ARG A 92 -5.21 7.99 8.06
CA ARG A 92 -5.37 9.45 8.02
C ARG A 92 -6.08 9.90 6.73
N GLU A 93 -7.22 9.26 6.44
CA GLU A 93 -8.07 9.46 5.24
C GLU A 93 -7.46 9.02 3.90
N ARG A 94 -6.27 8.40 3.92
CA ARG A 94 -5.66 7.84 2.70
C ARG A 94 -5.97 6.37 2.57
N VAL A 95 -6.34 5.97 1.36
CA VAL A 95 -6.46 4.56 1.01
C VAL A 95 -5.07 3.93 0.93
N CYS A 96 -4.85 2.90 1.73
CA CYS A 96 -3.64 2.09 1.74
C CYS A 96 -3.96 0.69 1.23
N LEU A 97 -3.17 0.17 0.29
CA LEU A 97 -3.31 -1.18 -0.24
C LEU A 97 -2.24 -2.09 0.37
N ASN A 98 -2.65 -3.23 0.94
CA ASN A 98 -1.77 -4.26 1.48
C ASN A 98 -1.54 -5.37 0.44
N LEU A 99 -0.28 -5.57 0.07
CA LEU A 99 0.19 -6.45 -0.99
C LEU A 99 1.21 -7.46 -0.41
N THR A 100 1.07 -8.74 -0.74
CA THR A 100 1.89 -9.82 -0.15
C THR A 100 3.17 -10.08 -0.94
N ASN A 101 3.15 -9.85 -2.25
CA ASN A 101 4.25 -10.21 -3.13
C ASN A 101 5.08 -8.98 -3.52
N LEU A 102 6.19 -8.80 -2.82
CA LEU A 102 7.14 -7.69 -2.98
C LEU A 102 8.00 -7.80 -4.26
N LYS A 103 7.99 -8.96 -4.93
CA LYS A 103 8.92 -9.30 -6.02
C LYS A 103 8.70 -8.54 -7.33
N GLU A 104 7.54 -7.91 -7.52
CA GLU A 104 7.19 -7.18 -8.75
C GLU A 104 7.04 -5.66 -8.55
N LEU A 105 7.43 -5.14 -7.39
CA LEU A 105 7.29 -3.72 -7.04
C LEU A 105 8.56 -2.89 -7.30
N ILE A 106 9.56 -3.45 -8.00
CA ILE A 106 10.81 -2.78 -8.38
C ILE A 106 10.92 -2.74 -9.90
#